data_AF-A0A1S1LYX9-F1
#
_entry.id   AF-A0A1S1LYX9-F1
#
_cell.length_a   1.000
_cell.length_b   1.000
_cell.length_c   1.000
_cell.angle_alpha   90.00
_cell.angle_beta   90.00
_cell.angle_gamma   90.00
#
_symmetry.space_group_name_H-M   'P 1'
#
loop_
_entity.id
_entity.type
_entity.pdbx_description
1 polymer ?
#
loop_
_entity_poly.entity_id
_entity_poly.type
_entity_poly.pdbx_seq_one_letter_code
_entity_poly.pdbx_strand_id
1 'polypeptide(L)' 'MEGLVIDPVEVDLLLDRAVNLATLAAGDIGQALTGLPDDAPLFSCVDLSEALRHLRVAVWLIDRAADRLAVGGGR' A
#
# COMPACT_ATOMS: atom_id res chain seq x y z
N MET A 1 2.11 28.95 9.86
CA MET A 1 1.33 27.72 9.93
C MET A 1 1.97 26.87 11.01
N GLU A 2 1.40 26.83 12.22
CA GLU A 2 1.77 25.78 13.18
C GLU A 2 1.54 24.45 12.49
N GLY A 3 2.63 23.70 12.26
CA GLY A 3 2.54 22.37 11.67
C GLY A 3 1.77 21.49 12.64
N LEU A 4 0.70 20.86 12.17
CA LEU A 4 -0.05 19.88 12.95
C LEU A 4 0.92 18.77 13.36
N VAL A 5 1.29 18.71 14.63
CA VAL A 5 2.05 17.58 15.17
C VAL A 5 1.04 16.46 15.37
N ILE A 6 1.09 15.46 14.48
CA ILE A 6 0.29 14.25 14.61
C ILE A 6 0.87 13.42 15.76
N ASP A 7 0.00 12.94 16.65
CA ASP A 7 0.42 12.09 17.76
C ASP A 7 1.08 10.80 17.22
N PRO A 8 2.18 10.30 17.81
CA PRO A 8 2.85 9.10 17.32
C PRO A 8 1.92 7.88 17.18
N VAL A 9 0.94 7.72 18.09
CA VAL A 9 -0.05 6.64 18.01
C VAL A 9 -0.98 6.86 16.80
N GLU A 10 -1.34 8.10 16.52
CA GLU A 10 -2.13 8.43 15.33
C GLU A 10 -1.34 8.15 14.04
N VAL A 11 -0.03 8.42 14.02
CA VAL A 11 0.84 8.05 12.89
C VAL A 11 0.85 6.53 12.67
N ASP A 12 1.06 5.74 13.72
CA ASP A 12 1.08 4.27 13.61
C ASP A 12 -0.25 3.73 13.05
N LEU A 13 -1.38 4.21 13.56
CA LEU A 13 -2.71 3.82 13.07
C LEU A 13 -2.93 4.19 11.59
N LEU A 14 -2.39 5.32 11.14
CA LEU A 14 -2.46 5.73 9.74
C LEU A 14 -1.62 4.82 8.84
N LEU A 15 -0.42 4.45 9.27
CA LEU A 15 0.48 3.55 8.52
C LEU A 15 -0.08 2.13 8.45
N ASP A 16 -0.60 1.59 9.54
CA ASP A 16 -1.30 0.30 9.58
C ASP A 16 -2.49 0.28 8.62
N ARG A 17 -3.30 1.35 8.63
CA ARG A 17 -4.41 1.49 7.69
C ARG A 17 -3.93 1.51 6.24
N ALA A 18 -2.84 2.22 5.95
CA ALA A 18 -2.29 2.30 4.60
C ALA A 18 -1.79 0.93 4.10
N VAL A 19 -1.12 0.15 4.96
CA VAL A 19 -0.73 -1.24 4.65
C VAL A 19 -1.96 -2.10 4.34
N ASN A 20 -2.99 -2.02 5.17
CA ASN A 20 -4.22 -2.79 4.98
C ASN A 20 -4.92 -2.45 3.65
N LEU A 21 -5.08 -1.16 3.35
CA LEU A 21 -5.73 -0.72 2.10
C LEU A 21 -4.92 -1.12 0.86
N ALA A 22 -3.60 -0.96 0.89
CA ALA A 22 -2.74 -1.38 -0.21
C ALA A 22 -2.77 -2.91 -0.43
N THR A 23 -2.87 -3.68 0.66
CA THR A 23 -3.00 -5.14 0.61
C THR A 23 -4.33 -5.57 0.00
N LEU A 24 -5.44 -4.94 0.40
CA LEU A 24 -6.76 -5.20 -0.18
C LEU A 24 -6.78 -4.88 -1.68
N ALA A 25 -6.29 -3.70 -2.06
CA ALA A 25 -6.21 -3.31 -3.47
C ALA A 25 -5.34 -4.28 -4.30
N ALA A 26 -4.22 -4.76 -3.76
CA ALA A 26 -3.39 -5.76 -4.41
C ALA A 26 -4.14 -7.10 -4.59
N GLY A 27 -4.94 -7.50 -3.60
CA GLY A 27 -5.80 -8.67 -3.68
C GLY A 27 -6.83 -8.55 -4.80
N ASP A 28 -7.57 -7.44 -4.85
CA ASP A 28 -8.61 -7.19 -5.84
C ASP A 28 -8.05 -7.15 -7.26
N ILE A 29 -6.90 -6.50 -7.47
CA ILE A 29 -6.22 -6.48 -8.78
C ILE A 29 -5.76 -7.89 -9.17
N GLY A 30 -5.23 -8.67 -8.24
CA GLY A 30 -4.83 -10.06 -8.50
C GLY A 30 -6.00 -10.94 -8.93
N GLN A 31 -7.17 -10.77 -8.29
CA GLN A 31 -8.41 -11.45 -8.69
C GLN A 31 -8.89 -10.98 -10.05
N ALA A 32 -8.88 -9.67 -10.31
CA ALA A 32 -9.26 -9.10 -11.60
C ALA A 32 -8.40 -9.68 -12.73
N LEU A 33 -7.07 -9.65 -12.60
CA LEU A 33 -6.13 -10.21 -13.59
C LEU A 33 -6.40 -11.70 -13.90
N THR A 34 -6.84 -12.47 -12.90
CA THR A 34 -7.17 -13.90 -13.06
C THR A 34 -8.54 -14.10 -13.73
N GLY A 35 -9.45 -13.14 -13.59
CA GLY A 35 -10.82 -13.20 -14.11
C GLY A 35 -11.07 -12.42 -15.39
N LEU A 36 -10.04 -11.80 -15.98
CA LEU A 36 -10.19 -11.06 -17.24
C LEU A 36 -10.53 -12.02 -18.39
N PRO A 37 -11.38 -11.59 -19.35
CA PRO A 37 -11.65 -12.38 -20.55
C PRO A 37 -10.43 -12.40 -21.48
N ASP A 38 -10.37 -13.41 -22.37
CA ASP A 38 -9.24 -13.60 -23.30
C ASP A 38 -9.07 -12.44 -24.30
N ASP A 39 -10.12 -11.64 -24.52
CA ASP A 39 -10.12 -10.46 -25.40
C ASP A 39 -9.85 -9.14 -24.66
N ALA A 40 -9.45 -9.20 -23.38
CA ALA A 40 -9.08 -8.02 -22.61
C ALA A 40 -7.95 -7.22 -23.31
N PRO A 41 -8.03 -5.88 -23.35
CA PRO A 41 -6.98 -5.07 -23.96
C PRO A 41 -5.62 -5.31 -23.29
N LEU A 42 -4.63 -5.72 -24.09
CA LEU A 42 -3.29 -6.10 -23.59
C LEU A 42 -2.68 -5.05 -22.65
N PHE A 43 -2.78 -3.77 -23.01
CA PHE A 43 -2.21 -2.70 -22.19
C PHE A 43 -2.93 -2.49 -20.86
N SER A 44 -4.23 -2.79 -20.77
CA SER A 44 -4.93 -2.80 -19.47
C SER A 44 -4.41 -3.91 -18.56
N CYS A 45 -4.07 -5.09 -19.10
CA CYS A 45 -3.45 -6.17 -18.33
C CYS A 45 -2.05 -5.77 -17.82
N VAL A 46 -1.28 -5.03 -18.63
CA VAL A 46 0.03 -4.49 -18.25
C VAL A 46 -0.12 -3.46 -17.12
N ASP A 47 -1.00 -2.48 -17.28
CA ASP A 47 -1.25 -1.44 -16.28
C ASP A 47 -1.65 -2.04 -14.93
N LEU A 48 -2.55 -3.04 -14.93
CA LEU A 48 -2.96 -3.76 -13.73
C LEU A 48 -1.81 -4.57 -13.11
N SER A 49 -0.98 -5.22 -13.92
CA SER A 49 0.18 -5.97 -13.44
C SER A 49 1.23 -5.05 -12.80
N GLU A 50 1.45 -3.88 -13.39
CA GLU A 50 2.34 -2.84 -12.87
C GLU A 50 1.80 -2.24 -11.57
N ALA A 51 0.51 -1.90 -11.52
CA ALA A 51 -0.15 -1.43 -10.30
C ALA A 51 -0.04 -2.45 -9.15
N LEU A 52 -0.28 -3.74 -9.42
CA LEU A 52 -0.12 -4.83 -8.45
C LEU A 52 1.29 -4.88 -7.88
N ARG A 53 2.31 -4.78 -8.74
CA ARG A 53 3.71 -4.72 -8.30
C ARG A 53 3.96 -3.51 -7.40
N HIS A 54 3.50 -2.32 -7.79
CA HIS A 54 3.69 -1.11 -7.01
C HIS A 54 3.01 -1.18 -5.64
N LEU A 55 1.80 -1.73 -5.55
CA LEU A 55 1.11 -1.91 -4.27
C LEU A 55 1.87 -2.86 -3.34
N ARG A 56 2.40 -3.98 -3.86
CA ARG A 56 3.21 -4.92 -3.06
C ARG A 56 4.48 -4.27 -2.53
N VAL A 57 5.15 -3.45 -3.35
CA VAL A 57 6.33 -2.69 -2.92
C VAL A 57 5.94 -1.61 -1.90
N ALA A 58 4.80 -0.94 -2.10
CA ALA A 58 4.29 0.08 -1.19
C ALA A 58 4.01 -0.52 0.20
N VAL A 59 3.34 -1.68 0.28
CA VAL A 59 3.11 -2.41 1.54
C VAL A 59 4.42 -2.60 2.31
N TRP A 60 5.44 -3.15 1.67
CA TRP A 60 6.75 -3.36 2.32
C TRP A 60 7.43 -2.05 2.75
N LEU A 61 7.36 -1.01 1.92
CA LEU A 61 7.98 0.28 2.24
C LEU A 61 7.30 1.00 3.40
N ILE A 62 5.97 0.94 3.47
CA ILE A 62 5.18 1.55 4.54
C ILE A 62 5.46 0.83 5.86
N ASP A 63 5.38 -0.50 5.86
CA ASP A 63 5.67 -1.34 7.03
C ASP A 63 7.08 -1.09 7.58
N ARG A 64 8.09 -1.11 6.70
CA ARG A 64 9.48 -0.77 7.06
C ARG A 64 9.63 0.65 7.61
N ALA A 65 8.83 1.60 7.14
CA ALA A 65 8.85 2.97 7.65
C ALA A 65 8.22 3.05 9.03
N ALA A 66 7.10 2.36 9.26
CA ALA A 66 6.44 2.24 10.57
C ALA A 66 7.41 1.67 11.61
N ASP A 67 8.10 0.56 11.30
CA ASP A 67 9.12 -0.04 12.17
C ASP A 67 10.20 0.96 12.61
N ARG A 68 10.68 1.77 11.67
CA ARG A 68 11.74 2.76 11.93
C ARG A 68 11.27 3.92 12.79
N LEU A 69 10.02 4.35 12.60
CA LEU A 69 9.40 5.41 13.38
C LEU A 69 9.12 4.95 14.81
N ALA A 70 8.65 3.71 14.99
CA ALA A 70 8.45 3.11 16.30
C ALA A 70 9.78 2.98 17.09
N VAL A 71 10.86 2.54 16.44
CA VAL A 71 12.20 2.44 17.08
C VAL A 71 12.83 3.82 17.34
N GLY A 72 12.51 4.83 16.52
CA GLY A 72 13.00 6.19 16.65
C GLY A 72 12.26 7.06 17.68
N GLY A 73 10.99 6.75 17.97
CA GLY A 73 10.11 7.51 18.87
C GLY A 73 10.24 7.17 20.36
N GLY A 74 11.08 6.20 20.73
CA GLY A 74 11.30 5.74 22.11
C GLY A 74 12.43 6.46 22.87
N ARG A 75 12.71 7.74 22.62
CA ARG A 75 13.69 8.53 23.41
C ARG A 75 13.10 9.82 23.94
#